data_AF-A0A017RXN2-F1
#
_entry.id   AF-A0A017RXN2-F1
#
_cell.length_a   1.000
_cell.length_b   1.000
_cell.length_c   1.000
_cell.angle_alpha   90.00
_cell.angle_beta   90.00
_cell.angle_gamma   90.00
#
_symmetry.space_group_name_H-M   'P 1'
#
loop_
_entity.id
_entity.type
_entity.pdbx_description
1 polymer ?
#
loop_
_entity_poly.entity_id
_entity_poly.type
_entity_poly.pdbx_seq_one_letter_code
_entity_poly.pdbx_strand_id
1 'polypeptide(L)'
;MAKTLHEILNEDTNRETYDSENIYKNIFVNKVYVDKEANLWFIHLSSYNKISEEHLEKIKILLKNKVKITGEIEFCIDIIDRKKLTLDDLINNSDLIRELIQSCFSSSPAVCSMLQKCKYDIDEKI
;
A
#
# COMPACT_ATOMS: atom_id res chain seq x y z
N MET A 1 -8.94 6.75 3.76
CA MET A 1 -7.48 6.63 3.53
C MET A 1 -6.99 5.42 4.31
N ALA A 2 -6.31 4.48 3.65
CA ALA A 2 -5.63 3.38 4.35
C ALA A 2 -4.46 3.97 5.15
N LYS A 3 -4.28 3.53 6.40
CA LYS A 3 -3.17 3.96 7.26
C LYS A 3 -2.03 2.96 7.14
N THR A 4 -0.80 3.44 7.16
CA THR A 4 0.38 2.56 7.23
C THR A 4 0.47 1.90 8.61
N LEU A 5 1.11 0.72 8.70
CA LEU A 5 1.38 0.10 9.99
C LEU A 5 2.23 1.01 10.89
N HIS A 6 3.18 1.75 10.29
CA HIS A 6 3.99 2.74 10.99
C HIS A 6 3.14 3.80 11.71
N GLU A 7 2.14 4.37 11.03
CA GLU A 7 1.20 5.34 11.63
C GLU A 7 0.35 4.76 12.76
N ILE A 8 -0.03 3.48 12.68
CA ILE A 8 -0.88 2.81 13.68
C ILE A 8 -0.08 2.48 14.93
N LEU A 9 1.13 1.96 14.75
CA LEU A 9 2.00 1.57 15.85
C LEU A 9 2.59 2.81 16.54
N ASN A 10 2.74 3.92 15.80
CA ASN A 10 3.32 5.19 16.27
C ASN A 10 4.64 4.91 17.01
N GLU A 11 5.49 4.12 16.38
CA GLU A 11 6.84 3.86 16.87
C GLU A 11 7.68 5.10 16.60
N ASP A 12 7.85 5.95 17.61
CA ASP A 12 9.08 6.73 17.77
C ASP A 12 10.15 5.74 18.24
N THR A 13 10.68 4.93 17.31
CA THR A 13 11.73 3.96 17.61
C THR A 13 13.06 4.68 17.77
N ASN A 14 13.27 5.23 18.96
CA ASN A 14 14.63 5.38 19.48
C ASN A 14 15.32 4.01 19.41
N ARG A 15 16.30 3.93 18.50
CA ARG A 15 17.38 2.92 18.46
C ARG A 15 16.91 1.47 18.27
N GLU A 16 16.86 1.03 17.01
CA GLU A 16 17.68 -0.05 16.45
C GLU A 16 17.05 -0.55 15.14
N THR A 17 17.89 -0.68 14.10
CA THR A 17 17.61 -1.15 12.73
C THR A 17 16.86 -0.22 11.76
N TYR A 18 17.66 0.44 10.91
CA TYR A 18 17.24 1.22 9.72
C TYR A 18 16.39 0.40 8.70
N ASP A 19 16.38 -0.93 8.81
CA ASP A 19 15.65 -1.83 7.90
C ASP A 19 14.16 -2.02 8.28
N SER A 20 13.84 -2.07 9.57
CA SER A 20 12.48 -2.38 10.04
C SER A 20 11.51 -1.21 9.83
N GLU A 21 11.97 0.03 9.99
CA GLU A 21 11.19 1.25 9.70
C GLU A 21 10.74 1.30 8.22
N ASN A 22 11.56 0.84 7.29
CA ASN A 22 11.22 0.83 5.87
C ASN A 22 10.17 -0.24 5.53
N ILE A 23 10.16 -1.37 6.24
CA ILE A 23 9.16 -2.41 6.01
C ILE A 23 7.77 -1.93 6.43
N TYR A 24 7.62 -1.32 7.62
CA TYR A 24 6.31 -0.89 8.12
C TYR A 24 5.69 0.29 7.36
N LYS A 25 6.52 1.15 6.76
CA LYS A 25 6.07 2.23 5.86
C LYS A 25 5.48 1.70 4.54
N ASN A 26 5.88 0.49 4.15
CA ASN A 26 5.41 -0.18 2.94
C ASN A 26 4.29 -1.20 3.20
N ILE A 27 3.72 -1.21 4.40
CA ILE A 27 2.58 -2.07 4.76
C ILE A 27 1.40 -1.19 5.15
N PHE A 28 0.26 -1.43 4.52
CA PHE A 28 -0.99 -0.70 4.70
C PHE A 28 -2.02 -1.61 5.35
N VAL A 29 -2.73 -1.09 6.35
CA VAL A 29 -3.87 -1.80 6.94
C VAL A 29 -5.11 -1.40 6.15
N ASN A 30 -5.68 -2.37 5.41
CA ASN A 30 -6.85 -2.14 4.58
C ASN A 30 -8.13 -2.27 5.39
N LYS A 31 -8.27 -3.41 6.07
CA LYS A 31 -9.48 -3.78 6.81
C LYS A 31 -9.12 -4.63 8.03
N VAL A 32 -9.92 -4.51 9.07
CA VAL A 32 -9.85 -5.34 10.27
C VAL A 32 -11.23 -5.90 10.53
N TYR A 33 -11.31 -7.22 10.65
CA TYR A 33 -12.53 -7.93 11.01
C TYR A 33 -12.30 -8.64 12.34
N VAL A 34 -13.32 -8.62 13.19
CA VAL A 34 -13.27 -9.27 14.51
C VAL A 34 -14.36 -10.31 14.56
N ASP A 35 -13.95 -11.56 14.67
CA ASP A 35 -14.82 -12.65 15.06
C ASP A 35 -14.83 -12.75 16.59
N LYS A 36 -15.94 -12.35 17.19
CA LYS A 36 -16.10 -12.34 18.65
C LYS A 36 -16.35 -13.73 19.22
N GLU A 37 -16.90 -14.65 18.43
CA GLU A 37 -17.22 -16.01 18.89
C GLU A 37 -15.94 -16.86 18.94
N ALA A 38 -15.10 -16.73 17.91
CA ALA A 38 -13.79 -17.39 17.85
C ALA A 38 -12.67 -16.62 18.60
N ASN A 39 -12.96 -15.41 19.10
CA ASN A 39 -11.98 -14.50 19.70
C ASN A 39 -10.77 -14.27 18.77
N LEU A 40 -11.05 -14.00 17.50
CA LEU A 40 -10.09 -13.96 16.41
C LEU A 40 -10.17 -12.62 15.66
N TRP A 41 -8.99 -12.04 15.39
CA TRP A 41 -8.84 -10.78 14.68
C TRP A 41 -8.20 -11.05 13.32
N PHE A 42 -8.98 -10.86 12.26
CA PHE A 42 -8.50 -10.93 10.89
C PHE A 42 -8.06 -9.54 10.42
N ILE A 43 -6.78 -9.38 10.18
CA ILE A 43 -6.20 -8.11 9.74
C ILE A 43 -5.74 -8.26 8.28
N HIS A 44 -6.38 -7.52 7.39
CA HIS A 44 -6.00 -7.44 5.99
C HIS A 44 -4.94 -6.38 5.79
N LEU A 45 -3.76 -6.84 5.40
CA LEU A 45 -2.60 -6.03 5.08
C LEU A 45 -2.38 -6.01 3.58
N SER A 46 -1.94 -4.87 3.05
CA SER A 46 -1.32 -4.80 1.73
C SER A 46 0.14 -4.41 1.87
N SER A 47 1.02 -5.03 1.10
CA SER A 47 2.43 -4.66 1.09
C SER A 47 3.04 -4.65 -0.30
N TYR A 48 4.00 -3.76 -0.54
CA TYR A 48 4.81 -3.78 -1.76
C TYR A 48 5.89 -4.84 -1.76
N ASN A 49 6.24 -5.39 -0.59
CA ASN A 49 7.31 -6.34 -0.43
C ASN A 49 6.77 -7.63 0.21
N LYS A 50 7.46 -8.75 -0.02
CA LYS A 50 7.26 -9.94 0.80
C LYS A 50 7.64 -9.62 2.23
N ILE A 51 6.76 -9.94 3.17
CA ILE A 51 7.00 -9.81 4.60
C ILE A 51 7.42 -11.20 5.09
N SER A 52 8.56 -11.29 5.77
CA SER A 52 8.98 -12.57 6.36
C SER A 52 8.08 -12.92 7.55
N GLU A 53 7.94 -14.22 7.82
CA GLU A 53 7.14 -14.73 8.94
C GLU A 53 7.61 -14.16 10.29
N GLU A 54 8.93 -13.99 10.46
CA GLU A 54 9.51 -13.33 11.64
C GLU A 54 8.98 -11.90 11.83
N HIS A 55 8.91 -11.12 10.75
CA HIS A 55 8.36 -9.76 10.82
C HIS A 55 6.86 -9.77 11.09
N LEU A 56 6.11 -10.74 10.54
CA LEU A 56 4.69 -10.88 10.85
C LEU A 56 4.47 -11.18 12.33
N GLU A 57 5.23 -12.07 12.93
CA GLU A 57 5.13 -12.35 14.36
C GLU A 57 5.45 -11.13 15.23
N LYS A 58 6.48 -10.34 14.86
CA LYS A 58 6.77 -9.06 15.51
C LYS A 58 5.57 -8.10 15.41
N ILE A 59 4.96 -7.96 14.22
CA ILE A 59 3.78 -7.12 14.02
C ILE A 59 2.60 -7.61 14.87
N LYS A 60 2.36 -8.93 14.97
CA LYS A 60 1.30 -9.49 15.85
C LYS A 60 1.51 -9.04 17.29
N ILE A 61 2.72 -9.21 17.82
CA ILE A 61 3.06 -8.84 19.21
C ILE A 61 2.84 -7.34 19.42
N LEU A 62 3.34 -6.50 18.52
CA LEU A 62 3.20 -5.05 18.62
C LEU A 62 1.73 -4.60 18.58
N LEU A 63 0.93 -5.16 17.68
CA LEU A 63 -0.51 -4.86 17.58
C LEU A 63 -1.28 -5.32 18.81
N LYS A 64 -1.01 -6.53 19.32
CA LYS A 64 -1.63 -7.02 20.57
C LYS A 64 -1.36 -6.07 21.72
N ASN A 65 -0.11 -5.62 21.87
CA ASN A 65 0.28 -4.73 22.96
C ASN A 65 -0.32 -3.33 22.81
N LYS A 66 -0.29 -2.76 21.59
CA LYS A 66 -0.72 -1.39 21.35
C LYS A 66 -2.24 -1.23 21.43
N VAL A 67 -2.96 -2.14 20.81
CA VAL A 67 -4.43 -2.07 20.64
C VAL A 67 -5.15 -2.85 21.74
N LYS A 68 -4.41 -3.56 22.61
CA LYS A 68 -4.94 -4.44 23.67
C LYS A 68 -5.89 -5.50 23.10
N ILE A 69 -5.49 -6.09 21.98
CA ILE A 69 -6.25 -7.18 21.34
C ILE A 69 -6.22 -8.40 22.26
N THR A 70 -7.39 -8.78 22.77
CA THR A 70 -7.62 -10.08 23.39
C THR A 70 -7.98 -11.06 22.27
N GLY A 71 -7.23 -12.15 22.15
CA GLY A 71 -7.48 -13.19 21.13
C GLY A 71 -6.32 -13.47 20.19
N GLU A 72 -6.61 -14.29 19.18
CA GLU A 72 -5.67 -14.65 18.12
C GLU A 72 -5.69 -13.60 17.01
N ILE A 73 -4.57 -13.45 16.29
CA ILE A 73 -4.46 -12.54 15.15
C ILE A 73 -4.05 -13.36 13.94
N GLU A 74 -4.86 -13.28 12.90
CA GLU A 74 -4.57 -13.81 11.58
C GLU A 74 -4.38 -12.69 10.57
N PHE A 75 -3.33 -12.81 9.76
CA PHE A 75 -3.05 -11.87 8.69
C PHE A 75 -3.46 -12.46 7.35
N CYS A 76 -4.19 -11.65 6.59
CA CYS A 76 -4.32 -11.83 5.14
C CYS A 76 -3.48 -10.76 4.46
N ILE A 77 -2.53 -11.15 3.61
CA ILE A 77 -1.55 -10.22 3.03
C ILE A 77 -1.69 -10.23 1.51
N ASP A 78 -2.12 -9.09 0.97
CA ASP A 78 -2.14 -8.84 -0.47
C ASP A 78 -0.83 -8.18 -0.88
N ILE A 79 -0.02 -8.85 -1.69
CA ILE A 79 1.20 -8.25 -2.25
C ILE A 79 0.79 -7.38 -3.44
N ILE A 80 1.00 -6.07 -3.31
CA ILE A 80 0.79 -5.12 -4.40
C ILE A 80 2.03 -5.16 -5.28
N ASP A 81 1.92 -5.84 -6.41
CA ASP A 81 2.95 -5.81 -7.44
C ASP A 81 2.90 -4.45 -8.15
N ARG A 82 3.83 -3.56 -7.80
CA ARG A 82 4.09 -2.38 -8.63
C ARG A 82 4.90 -2.87 -9.82
N LYS A 83 4.26 -3.07 -10.96
CA LYS A 83 4.98 -3.02 -12.25
C LYS A 83 5.79 -1.73 -12.26
N LYS A 84 7.12 -1.84 -12.12
CA LYS A 84 8.02 -0.70 -12.30
C LYS A 84 7.94 -0.34 -13.77
N LEU A 85 7.16 0.69 -14.07
CA LEU A 85 7.17 1.29 -15.39
C LEU A 85 8.49 2.02 -15.55
N THR A 86 9.25 1.63 -16.56
CA THR A 86 10.46 2.34 -16.96
C THR A 86 10.08 3.61 -17.72
N LEU A 87 11.03 4.55 -17.86
CA LEU A 87 10.81 5.73 -18.69
C LEU A 87 10.52 5.32 -20.15
N ASP A 88 11.16 4.25 -20.62
CA ASP A 88 10.92 3.67 -21.94
C ASP A 88 9.51 3.10 -22.07
N ASP A 89 8.96 2.46 -21.04
CA ASP A 89 7.58 1.99 -21.05
C ASP A 89 6.60 3.16 -21.16
N LEU A 90 6.92 4.31 -20.56
CA LEU A 90 6.10 5.51 -20.64
C LEU A 90 6.21 6.16 -22.03
N ILE A 91 7.42 6.35 -22.55
CA ILE A 91 7.65 7.01 -23.85
C ILE A 91 7.10 6.17 -25.00
N ASN A 92 7.32 4.85 -24.96
CA ASN A 92 7.02 3.97 -26.10
C ASN A 92 5.65 3.29 -26.01
N ASN A 93 4.94 3.38 -24.90
CA ASN A 93 3.65 2.70 -24.71
C ASN A 93 2.53 3.69 -24.35
N SER A 94 2.09 4.44 -25.37
CA SER A 94 1.07 5.48 -25.24
C SER A 94 -0.28 4.97 -24.69
N ASP A 95 -0.64 3.71 -24.96
CA ASP A 95 -1.85 3.09 -24.41
C ASP A 95 -1.73 2.86 -22.90
N LEU A 96 -0.55 2.45 -22.44
CA LEU A 96 -0.29 2.25 -21.01
C LEU A 96 -0.33 3.57 -20.23
N ILE A 97 0.20 4.66 -20.78
CA ILE A 97 0.04 6.00 -20.19
C ILE A 97 -1.43 6.39 -20.14
N ARG A 98 -2.18 6.17 -21.23
CA ARG A 98 -3.60 6.52 -21.31
C ARG A 98 -4.41 5.78 -20.26
N GLU A 99 -4.19 4.48 -20.10
CA GLU A 99 -4.83 3.66 -19.07
C GLU A 99 -4.46 4.13 -17.66
N LEU A 100 -3.20 4.49 -17.42
CA LEU A 100 -2.74 4.95 -16.11
C LEU A 100 -3.41 6.27 -15.73
N ILE A 101 -3.39 7.25 -16.64
CA ILE A 101 -4.08 8.53 -16.47
C ILE A 101 -5.59 8.31 -16.27
N GLN A 102 -6.23 7.48 -17.10
CA GLN A 102 -7.66 7.17 -16.95
C GLN A 102 -7.94 6.52 -15.59
N SER A 103 -7.12 5.59 -15.13
CA SER A 103 -7.31 4.94 -13.83
C SER A 103 -7.22 5.94 -12.68
N CYS A 104 -6.26 6.86 -12.72
CA CYS A 104 -6.04 7.87 -11.69
C CYS A 104 -7.13 8.95 -11.67
N PHE A 105 -7.70 9.31 -12.84
CA PHE A 105 -8.61 10.44 -12.97
C PHE A 105 -10.05 10.05 -13.35
N SER A 106 -10.35 8.75 -13.46
CA SER A 106 -11.67 8.21 -13.83
C SER A 106 -12.81 8.74 -12.96
N SER A 107 -12.52 9.07 -11.70
CA SER A 107 -13.47 9.65 -10.74
C SER A 107 -13.65 11.16 -10.89
N SER A 108 -12.89 11.84 -11.75
CA SER A 108 -12.92 13.29 -11.96
C SER A 108 -13.24 13.65 -13.43
N PRO A 109 -14.53 13.85 -13.76
CA PRO A 109 -14.98 14.16 -15.11
C PRO A 109 -14.33 15.41 -15.73
N ALA A 110 -14.02 16.41 -14.89
CA ALA A 110 -13.39 17.65 -15.33
C ALA A 110 -11.95 17.42 -15.82
N VAL A 111 -11.19 16.57 -15.12
CA VAL A 111 -9.82 16.21 -15.51
C VAL A 111 -9.84 15.35 -16.77
N CYS A 112 -10.72 14.35 -16.86
CA CYS A 112 -10.89 13.56 -18.08
C CYS A 112 -11.22 14.42 -19.31
N SER A 113 -12.11 15.41 -19.16
CA SER A 113 -12.49 16.35 -20.23
C SER A 113 -11.31 17.23 -20.69
N MET A 114 -10.47 17.66 -19.75
CA MET A 114 -9.25 18.44 -20.05
C MET A 114 -8.21 17.60 -20.80
N LEU A 115 -8.00 16.36 -20.35
CA LEU A 115 -7.08 15.40 -20.97
C LEU A 115 -7.49 15.01 -22.40
N GLN A 116 -8.79 14.89 -22.66
CA GLN A 116 -9.31 14.61 -24.00
C GLN A 116 -9.12 15.78 -24.97
N LYS A 117 -9.10 17.02 -24.46
CA LYS A 117 -8.88 18.24 -25.27
C LYS A 117 -7.40 18.49 -25.55
N CYS A 118 -6.54 18.15 -24.60
CA CYS A 118 -5.10 18.13 -24.81
C CYS A 118 -4.76 16.92 -25.69
N LYS A 119 -4.73 17.09 -27.02
CA LYS A 119 -3.99 16.14 -27.87
C LYS A 119 -2.58 16.08 -27.30
N TYR A 120 -2.23 14.97 -26.67
CA TYR A 120 -0.91 14.75 -26.12
C TYR A 120 0.07 14.57 -27.27
N ASP A 121 0.62 15.67 -27.78
CA ASP A 121 1.92 15.64 -28.46
C ASP A 121 2.98 15.75 -27.35
N ILE A 122 3.62 14.63 -27.03
CA ILE A 122 4.87 14.66 -26.28
C ILE A 122 5.90 15.19 -27.27
N ASP A 123 6.16 16.50 -27.22
CA ASP A 123 7.19 17.15 -28.05
C ASP A 123 8.53 16.42 -27.79
N GLU A 124 9.08 15.77 -28.84
CA GLU A 124 10.35 15.03 -28.83
C GLU A 124 11.57 15.95 -28.68
N LYS A 125 11.65 16.73 -27.59
CA LYS A 125 12.85 17.49 -27.25
C LYS A 125 13.19 17.34 -25.77
N ILE A 126 13.82 16.20 -25.46
CA ILE A 126 14.71 16.02 -24.31
C ILE A 126 16.10 15.70 -24.87
#